data_AF-A0AAU1RVR2-F1
#
_entry.id   AF-A0AAU1RVR2-F1
#
_cell.length_a   1.000
_cell.length_b   1.000
_cell.length_c   1.000
_cell.angle_alpha   90.00
_cell.angle_beta   90.00
_cell.angle_gamma   90.00
#
_symmetry.space_group_name_H-M   'P 1'
#
loop_
_entity.id
_entity.type
_entity.pdbx_description
1 polymer ?
#
loop_
_entity_poly.entity_id
_entity_poly.type
_entity_poly.pdbx_seq_one_letter_code
_entity_poly.pdbx_strand_id
1 'polypeptide(L)'
;MDKLRSALSDPATGRPCLGSARFDRAQFTSSADFRGAEIRGDACFNKAIIRKNADFEVSVIRGDAMFMGAVIGGDASFREICGTTWFEWAKIGGDARFAFSKFGGDVGFGDATIGGDAWFEQARIEGVASLSGTRIGGHVRFEDAEIEGAVALSRAVIGGNASFTGARIGGETWLSGAQVSGHLNLRRATLDRSTQLGPLVCAGPLDVSETVFGTAVTIEAATPIVNCRRARWASTAALRLRYASVDLSGAVLEYPVTIAAQSQPFTAGGRTLTEPGLTNPRVQVESLRGVDAAHLVLADTDLTTCRFAGTVHLDQLRLEGLYPLDTAPTGLRWHGLRLVRWTPRRVLAEEHHWRASRHQGAADWTAAPTGEEVLTPAALAPVYRQLRKAFEDGKHEPGAADFYYGEMEMRRHAHDIPGSERFLLTVYWALSGYGLRASRALLWLLAAMTVTVLAMMVWGLPKDDPQPMSSGTLARNSITLTTDTPDPVNPTGPYRHRLSSERFEKSLRVVINSVVFRSSGQDLTTAGTYTEMASRLTEPVLLGLAVLAVPGRVKR
;
A
#
# COMPACT_ATOMS: atom_id res chain seq x y z
N MET A 1 47.27 14.98 37.43
CA MET A 1 45.90 15.44 37.75
C MET A 1 45.57 15.27 39.22
N ASP A 2 45.83 14.11 39.83
CA ASP A 2 45.45 13.87 41.23
C ASP A 2 45.98 14.90 42.24
N LYS A 3 47.23 15.36 42.06
CA LYS A 3 47.81 16.45 42.89
C LYS A 3 47.12 17.81 42.70
N LEU A 4 46.64 18.11 41.49
CA LEU A 4 45.89 19.34 41.21
C LEU A 4 44.47 19.23 41.79
N ARG A 5 43.84 18.07 41.61
CA ARG A 5 42.52 17.76 42.15
C ARG A 5 42.50 17.89 43.68
N SER A 6 43.46 17.28 44.38
CA SER A 6 43.56 17.39 45.84
C SER A 6 43.78 18.82 46.32
N ALA A 7 44.50 19.65 45.54
CA ALA A 7 44.77 21.03 45.89
C ALA A 7 43.57 21.97 45.66
N LEU A 8 42.64 21.58 44.78
CA LEU A 8 41.46 22.37 44.41
C LEU A 8 40.17 21.84 45.04
N SER A 9 40.25 20.81 45.89
CA SER A 9 39.10 20.29 46.63
C SER A 9 38.69 21.23 47.75
N ASP A 10 37.40 21.59 47.79
CA ASP A 10 36.78 22.26 48.94
C ASP A 10 36.92 21.37 50.19
N PRO A 11 37.52 21.86 51.29
CA PRO A 11 37.70 21.09 52.51
C PRO A 11 36.40 20.59 53.14
N ALA A 12 35.27 21.29 52.93
CA ALA A 12 33.98 20.94 53.53
C ALA A 12 33.24 19.84 52.74
N THR A 13 33.36 19.84 51.42
CA THR A 13 32.63 18.89 50.54
C THR A 13 33.53 17.82 49.94
N GLY A 14 34.85 17.99 50.00
CA GLY A 14 35.85 17.15 49.32
C GLY A 14 35.85 17.29 47.79
N ARG A 15 34.96 18.12 47.22
CA ARG A 15 34.76 18.23 45.77
C ARG A 15 35.72 19.26 45.17
N PRO A 16 36.32 18.98 44.01
CA PRO A 16 37.14 19.96 43.30
C PRO A 16 36.30 21.18 42.91
N CYS A 17 36.65 22.37 43.39
CA CYS A 17 35.99 23.62 43.02
C CYS A 17 36.96 24.48 42.22
N LEU A 18 36.61 24.78 40.97
CA LEU A 18 37.38 25.62 40.06
C LEU A 18 36.56 26.87 39.70
N GLY A 19 37.26 27.98 39.42
CA GLY A 19 36.67 29.13 38.75
C GLY A 19 36.43 28.81 37.26
N SER A 20 37.06 29.57 36.37
CA SER A 20 37.23 29.14 34.97
C SER A 20 38.43 28.18 34.87
N ALA A 21 38.25 27.09 34.14
CA ALA A 21 39.25 26.04 33.96
C ALA A 21 39.77 26.04 32.51
N ARG A 22 41.01 26.50 32.29
CA ARG A 22 41.64 26.55 30.96
C ARG A 22 42.74 25.51 30.81
N PHE A 23 42.48 24.54 29.94
CA PHE A 23 43.34 23.43 29.55
C PHE A 23 43.53 23.36 28.01
N ASP A 24 43.41 24.50 27.32
CA ASP A 24 43.63 24.56 25.87
C ASP A 24 45.03 24.03 25.52
N ARG A 25 45.10 23.12 24.55
CA ARG A 25 46.33 22.42 24.11
C ARG A 25 47.05 21.63 25.22
N ALA A 26 46.41 21.41 26.36
CA ALA A 26 46.97 20.60 27.44
C ALA A 26 47.10 19.13 26.99
N GLN A 27 48.10 18.44 27.54
CA GLN A 27 48.32 17.02 27.29
C GLN A 27 48.13 16.21 28.58
N PHE A 28 47.10 15.38 28.60
CA PHE A 28 46.85 14.42 29.66
C PHE A 28 47.36 13.05 29.19
N THR A 29 48.45 12.58 29.79
CA THR A 29 49.10 11.31 29.43
C THR A 29 48.29 10.08 29.86
N SER A 30 47.28 10.26 30.70
CA SER A 30 46.32 9.26 31.17
C SER A 30 44.90 9.85 31.09
N SER A 31 43.93 9.27 31.80
CA SER A 31 42.57 9.81 31.90
C SER A 31 42.56 11.20 32.56
N ALA A 32 41.68 12.07 32.09
CA ALA A 32 41.37 13.35 32.72
C ALA A 32 40.10 13.18 33.58
N ASP A 33 40.29 13.00 34.89
CA ASP A 33 39.20 12.78 35.86
C ASP A 33 38.78 14.09 36.53
N PHE A 34 37.60 14.59 36.15
CA PHE A 34 36.91 15.75 36.74
C PHE A 34 35.62 15.34 37.45
N ARG A 35 35.49 14.07 37.85
CA ARG A 35 34.26 13.60 38.50
C ARG A 35 33.95 14.37 39.77
N GLY A 36 32.71 14.80 39.88
CA GLY A 36 32.22 15.58 41.02
C GLY A 36 32.79 16.99 41.11
N ALA A 37 33.53 17.46 40.11
CA ALA A 37 34.07 18.82 40.11
C ALA A 37 32.96 19.85 39.88
N GLU A 38 33.05 20.99 40.56
CA GLU A 38 32.27 22.18 40.28
C GLU A 38 33.16 23.21 39.58
N ILE A 39 32.86 23.53 38.33
CA ILE A 39 33.54 24.58 37.55
C ILE A 39 32.57 25.76 37.47
N ARG A 40 32.87 26.84 38.20
CA ARG A 40 31.97 28.01 38.33
C ARG A 40 31.97 28.92 37.10
N GLY A 41 32.97 28.81 36.23
CA GLY A 41 33.03 29.52 34.94
C GLY A 41 33.13 28.54 33.78
N ASP A 42 33.79 29.00 32.71
CA ASP A 42 34.00 28.19 31.51
C ASP A 42 35.06 27.10 31.69
N ALA A 43 34.87 25.99 30.99
CA ALA A 43 35.79 24.86 30.90
C ALA A 43 36.34 24.76 29.46
N CYS A 44 37.57 25.22 29.23
CA CYS A 44 38.19 25.24 27.90
C CYS A 44 39.24 24.13 27.76
N PHE A 45 39.04 23.23 26.80
CA PHE A 45 39.90 22.10 26.44
C PHE A 45 40.19 22.11 24.92
N ASN A 46 40.19 23.27 24.29
CA ASN A 46 40.35 23.34 22.83
C ASN A 46 41.71 22.79 22.43
N LYS A 47 41.71 21.85 21.46
CA LYS A 47 42.91 21.15 20.99
C LYS A 47 43.68 20.42 22.10
N ALA A 48 43.05 20.12 23.23
CA ALA A 48 43.65 19.30 24.28
C ALA A 48 43.78 17.84 23.80
N ILE A 49 44.78 17.14 24.32
CA ILE A 49 45.01 15.71 24.03
C ILE A 49 44.87 14.92 25.33
N ILE A 50 43.85 14.08 25.41
CA ILE A 50 43.58 13.18 26.53
C ILE A 50 43.81 11.75 26.03
N ARG A 51 44.86 11.07 26.49
CA ARG A 51 45.26 9.75 25.94
C ARG A 51 44.26 8.63 26.23
N LYS A 52 43.47 8.74 27.30
CA LYS A 52 42.46 7.76 27.70
C LYS A 52 41.09 8.46 27.78
N ASN A 53 40.42 8.36 28.92
CA ASN A 53 39.05 8.85 29.09
C ASN A 53 39.04 10.31 29.60
N ALA A 54 38.02 11.06 29.21
CA ALA A 54 37.69 12.36 29.78
C ALA A 54 36.39 12.23 30.59
N ASP A 55 36.51 12.26 31.91
CA ASP A 55 35.39 11.91 32.80
C ASP A 55 34.90 13.12 33.58
N PHE A 56 33.74 13.62 33.19
CA PHE A 56 33.00 14.73 33.81
C PHE A 56 31.70 14.24 34.47
N GLU A 57 31.60 12.95 34.81
CA GLU A 57 30.44 12.42 35.53
C GLU A 57 30.25 13.11 36.88
N VAL A 58 29.00 13.42 37.23
CA VAL A 58 28.66 14.12 38.49
C VAL A 58 29.28 15.53 38.59
N SER A 59 29.94 16.04 37.54
CA SER A 59 30.44 17.41 37.53
C SER A 59 29.34 18.41 37.14
N VAL A 60 29.51 19.65 37.59
CA VAL A 60 28.66 20.79 37.21
C VAL A 60 29.54 21.87 36.61
N ILE A 61 29.32 22.19 35.34
CA ILE A 61 29.96 23.32 34.66
C ILE A 61 28.93 24.43 34.54
N ARG A 62 29.17 25.57 35.20
CA ARG A 62 28.24 26.71 35.23
C ARG A 62 28.34 27.56 33.96
N GLY A 63 29.51 27.63 33.34
CA GLY A 63 29.73 28.33 32.07
C GLY A 63 29.71 27.39 30.86
N ASP A 64 30.38 27.81 29.80
CA ASP A 64 30.50 27.03 28.56
C ASP A 64 31.58 25.94 28.66
N ALA A 65 31.40 24.86 27.90
CA ALA A 65 32.34 23.74 27.83
C ALA A 65 32.87 23.60 26.39
N MET A 66 34.13 23.96 26.17
CA MET A 66 34.73 24.06 24.83
C MET A 66 35.78 22.97 24.60
N PHE A 67 35.51 22.04 23.70
CA PHE A 67 36.37 20.91 23.31
C PHE A 67 36.72 20.94 21.82
N MET A 68 36.76 22.13 21.21
CA MET A 68 36.97 22.26 19.76
C MET A 68 38.33 21.68 19.34
N GLY A 69 38.31 20.73 18.42
CA GLY A 69 39.51 20.02 17.96
C GLY A 69 40.22 19.19 19.03
N ALA A 70 39.59 18.91 20.17
CA ALA A 70 40.18 18.06 21.21
C ALA A 70 40.29 16.61 20.74
N VAL A 71 41.30 15.89 21.24
CA VAL A 71 41.53 14.47 20.96
C VAL A 71 41.43 13.68 22.26
N ILE A 72 40.40 12.87 22.39
CA ILE A 72 40.13 11.98 23.52
C ILE A 72 40.31 10.55 23.03
N GLY A 73 41.29 9.83 23.56
CA GLY A 73 41.67 8.49 23.07
C GLY A 73 40.67 7.40 23.43
N GLY A 74 39.93 7.57 24.53
CA GLY A 74 38.87 6.67 24.99
C GLY A 74 37.52 7.38 25.05
N ASP A 75 36.79 7.14 26.12
CA ASP A 75 35.42 7.65 26.30
C ASP A 75 35.41 9.09 26.82
N ALA A 76 34.36 9.83 26.49
CA ALA A 76 34.07 11.15 27.04
C ALA A 76 32.67 11.13 27.70
N SER A 77 32.60 11.39 29.01
CA SER A 77 31.34 11.33 29.78
C SER A 77 31.04 12.66 30.45
N PHE A 78 29.79 13.12 30.37
CA PHE A 78 29.34 14.41 30.91
C PHE A 78 27.95 14.29 31.53
N ARG A 79 27.69 15.10 32.58
CA ARG A 79 26.40 15.12 33.29
C ARG A 79 25.68 16.46 33.24
N GLU A 80 26.24 17.53 33.81
CA GLU A 80 25.52 18.80 33.88
C GLU A 80 26.37 19.97 33.40
N ILE A 81 25.90 20.63 32.34
CA ILE A 81 26.54 21.82 31.76
C ILE A 81 25.46 22.88 31.60
N CYS A 82 25.55 23.96 32.37
CA CYS A 82 24.57 25.04 32.31
C CYS A 82 24.72 25.88 31.04
N GLY A 83 25.93 26.00 30.49
CA GLY A 83 26.21 26.74 29.27
C GLY A 83 26.14 25.89 28.00
N THR A 84 26.77 26.44 26.96
CA THR A 84 26.90 25.81 25.63
C THR A 84 28.06 24.84 25.60
N THR A 85 27.92 23.73 24.87
CA THR A 85 28.96 22.70 24.73
C THR A 85 29.37 22.53 23.27
N TRP A 86 30.66 22.69 22.98
CA TRP A 86 31.21 22.58 21.61
C TRP A 86 32.29 21.52 21.49
N PHE A 87 32.03 20.50 20.67
CA PHE A 87 32.95 19.45 20.24
C PHE A 87 33.28 19.56 18.75
N GLU A 88 33.20 20.74 18.15
CA GLU A 88 33.48 20.92 16.72
C GLU A 88 34.88 20.39 16.36
N TRP A 89 34.98 19.57 15.31
CA TRP A 89 36.20 18.87 14.88
C TRP A 89 36.89 18.00 15.94
N ALA A 90 36.23 17.69 17.06
CA ALA A 90 36.78 16.83 18.09
C ALA A 90 36.89 15.37 17.61
N LYS A 91 37.83 14.63 18.19
CA LYS A 91 37.99 13.19 17.98
C LYS A 91 37.88 12.46 19.31
N ILE A 92 36.83 11.66 19.46
CA ILE A 92 36.58 10.78 20.61
C ILE A 92 36.79 9.34 20.12
N GLY A 93 37.76 8.63 20.70
CA GLY A 93 38.12 7.27 20.27
C GLY A 93 37.11 6.22 20.71
N GLY A 94 36.45 6.42 21.86
CA GLY A 94 35.40 5.57 22.39
C GLY A 94 34.01 6.21 22.29
N ASP A 95 33.21 6.02 23.33
CA ASP A 95 31.84 6.52 23.41
C ASP A 95 31.78 7.98 23.90
N ALA A 96 30.79 8.73 23.42
CA ALA A 96 30.43 10.05 23.93
C ALA A 96 29.11 9.95 24.72
N ARG A 97 29.19 10.05 26.05
CA ARG A 97 28.10 9.74 26.97
C ARG A 97 27.54 11.01 27.62
N PHE A 98 26.26 11.27 27.34
CA PHE A 98 25.46 12.40 27.81
C PHE A 98 24.08 11.94 28.29
N ALA A 99 23.94 10.67 28.67
CA ALA A 99 22.68 10.16 29.21
C ALA A 99 22.32 10.88 30.52
N PHE A 100 21.05 11.22 30.70
CA PHE A 100 20.51 11.97 31.85
C PHE A 100 21.15 13.35 32.05
N SER A 101 21.78 13.89 31.02
CA SER A 101 22.46 15.18 31.13
C SER A 101 21.51 16.36 31.00
N LYS A 102 21.88 17.48 31.61
CA LYS A 102 21.21 18.76 31.40
C LYS A 102 22.16 19.74 30.72
N PHE A 103 21.69 20.32 29.62
CA PHE A 103 22.34 21.38 28.85
C PHE A 103 21.45 22.61 28.81
N GLY A 104 21.94 23.73 29.37
CA GLY A 104 21.21 25.01 29.32
C GLY A 104 21.46 25.81 28.03
N GLY A 105 22.32 25.32 27.14
CA GLY A 105 22.59 25.91 25.83
C GLY A 105 22.67 24.88 24.71
N ASP A 106 23.30 25.27 23.61
CA ASP A 106 23.49 24.39 22.46
C ASP A 106 24.52 23.29 22.75
N VAL A 107 24.39 22.15 22.06
CA VAL A 107 25.36 21.06 22.09
C VAL A 107 25.76 20.74 20.66
N GLY A 108 26.99 21.09 20.29
CA GLY A 108 27.51 20.97 18.93
C GLY A 108 28.63 19.95 18.81
N PHE A 109 28.54 19.05 17.82
CA PHE A 109 29.55 18.08 17.40
C PHE A 109 29.95 18.29 15.94
N GLY A 110 29.83 19.50 15.40
CA GLY A 110 30.07 19.79 13.98
C GLY A 110 31.37 19.16 13.46
N ASP A 111 31.27 18.32 12.43
CA ASP A 111 32.41 17.61 11.81
C ASP A 111 33.29 16.78 12.77
N ALA A 112 32.76 16.41 13.95
CA ALA A 112 33.47 15.56 14.92
C ALA A 112 33.53 14.09 14.47
N THR A 113 34.42 13.32 15.10
CA THR A 113 34.49 11.85 14.94
C THR A 113 34.36 11.18 16.30
N ILE A 114 33.38 10.28 16.43
CA ILE A 114 33.14 9.44 17.60
C ILE A 114 33.35 7.99 17.17
N GLY A 115 34.30 7.30 17.79
CA GLY A 115 34.67 5.93 17.43
C GLY A 115 33.62 4.90 17.85
N GLY A 116 32.96 5.14 18.98
CA GLY A 116 31.88 4.30 19.53
C GLY A 116 30.50 4.93 19.35
N ASP A 117 29.68 4.83 20.39
CA ASP A 117 28.31 5.33 20.43
C ASP A 117 28.24 6.80 20.92
N ALA A 118 27.15 7.49 20.56
CA ALA A 118 26.76 8.78 21.12
C ALA A 118 25.42 8.66 21.86
N TRP A 119 25.44 8.84 23.18
CA TRP A 119 24.33 8.57 24.10
C TRP A 119 23.77 9.87 24.67
N PHE A 120 22.49 10.16 24.41
CA PHE A 120 21.73 11.32 24.89
C PHE A 120 20.38 10.88 25.49
N GLU A 121 20.26 9.62 25.92
CA GLU A 121 19.05 9.08 26.53
C GLU A 121 18.64 9.95 27.73
N GLN A 122 17.38 10.39 27.75
CA GLN A 122 16.82 11.27 28.79
C GLN A 122 17.59 12.58 29.00
N ALA A 123 18.39 13.01 28.03
CA ALA A 123 19.03 14.32 28.08
C ALA A 123 17.99 15.44 27.94
N ARG A 124 18.23 16.56 28.62
CA ARG A 124 17.45 17.79 28.51
C ARG A 124 18.33 18.86 27.89
N ILE A 125 17.98 19.32 26.70
CA ILE A 125 18.74 20.32 25.93
C ILE A 125 17.83 21.52 25.68
N GLU A 126 18.13 22.64 26.33
CA GLU A 126 17.39 23.90 26.16
C GLU A 126 17.68 24.54 24.78
N GLY A 127 18.87 24.28 24.22
CA GLY A 127 19.29 24.77 22.89
C GLY A 127 19.16 23.76 21.74
N VAL A 128 20.01 23.93 20.74
CA VAL A 128 20.15 23.07 19.55
C VAL A 128 21.10 21.90 19.82
N ALA A 129 20.71 20.69 19.45
CA ALA A 129 21.58 19.52 19.41
C ALA A 129 22.09 19.27 17.98
N SER A 130 23.31 19.70 17.68
CA SER A 130 23.91 19.58 16.34
C SER A 130 24.97 18.49 16.28
N LEU A 131 24.74 17.50 15.42
CA LEU A 131 25.67 16.46 14.98
C LEU A 131 25.91 16.57 13.46
N SER A 132 25.88 17.78 12.92
CA SER A 132 26.06 18.00 11.49
C SER A 132 27.46 17.58 11.04
N GLY A 133 27.55 16.76 10.00
CA GLY A 133 28.83 16.25 9.47
C GLY A 133 29.57 15.26 10.37
N THR A 134 28.99 14.85 11.51
CA THR A 134 29.66 13.91 12.42
C THR A 134 29.81 12.54 11.79
N ARG A 135 30.93 11.87 12.10
CA ARG A 135 31.10 10.43 11.85
C ARG A 135 31.05 9.68 13.16
N ILE A 136 30.09 8.77 13.30
CA ILE A 136 29.84 7.99 14.50
C ILE A 136 29.97 6.52 14.14
N GLY A 137 30.92 5.81 14.76
CA GLY A 137 31.18 4.40 14.46
C GLY A 137 30.07 3.46 14.93
N GLY A 138 29.41 3.81 16.03
CA GLY A 138 28.32 3.05 16.63
C GLY A 138 26.94 3.69 16.46
N HIS A 139 26.15 3.62 17.53
CA HIS A 139 24.77 4.07 17.61
C HIS A 139 24.64 5.53 18.09
N VAL A 140 23.54 6.17 17.71
CA VAL A 140 23.09 7.45 18.28
C VAL A 140 21.77 7.22 18.99
N ARG A 141 21.66 7.64 20.25
CA ARG A 141 20.45 7.44 21.07
C ARG A 141 20.00 8.75 21.72
N PHE A 142 18.79 9.16 21.42
CA PHE A 142 18.06 10.29 22.00
C PHE A 142 16.76 9.80 22.67
N GLU A 143 16.79 8.58 23.21
CA GLU A 143 15.57 7.96 23.76
C GLU A 143 15.04 8.76 24.94
N ASP A 144 13.76 9.13 24.88
CA ASP A 144 13.07 9.98 25.86
C ASP A 144 13.81 11.32 26.14
N ALA A 145 14.63 11.80 25.20
CA ALA A 145 15.29 13.10 25.30
C ALA A 145 14.29 14.24 25.08
N GLU A 146 14.48 15.35 25.80
CA GLU A 146 13.71 16.59 25.64
C GLU A 146 14.62 17.68 25.09
N ILE A 147 14.34 18.12 23.87
CA ILE A 147 15.14 19.10 23.13
C ILE A 147 14.21 20.25 22.75
N GLU A 148 14.37 21.42 23.38
CA GLU A 148 13.52 22.59 23.11
C GLU A 148 13.85 23.22 21.74
N GLY A 149 15.13 23.20 21.37
CA GLY A 149 15.63 23.65 20.08
C GLY A 149 15.57 22.60 18.97
N ALA A 150 16.40 22.80 17.94
CA ALA A 150 16.48 21.93 16.78
C ALA A 150 17.43 20.74 17.00
N VAL A 151 17.24 19.66 16.25
CA VAL A 151 18.21 18.56 16.10
C VAL A 151 18.77 18.59 14.69
N ALA A 152 20.08 18.72 14.55
CA ALA A 152 20.73 18.80 13.25
C ALA A 152 21.68 17.62 13.01
N LEU A 153 21.28 16.70 12.15
CA LEU A 153 22.05 15.53 11.71
C LEU A 153 22.45 15.62 10.22
N SER A 154 22.44 16.82 9.65
CA SER A 154 22.78 17.05 8.25
C SER A 154 24.16 16.49 7.93
N ARG A 155 24.24 15.64 6.89
CA ARG A 155 25.48 14.96 6.45
C ARG A 155 26.15 14.08 7.52
N ALA A 156 25.44 13.74 8.61
CA ALA A 156 25.95 12.80 9.60
C ALA A 156 26.07 11.39 8.99
N VAL A 157 27.11 10.66 9.38
CA VAL A 157 27.31 9.25 9.02
C VAL A 157 27.32 8.42 10.30
N ILE A 158 26.32 7.55 10.44
CA ILE A 158 26.09 6.72 11.62
C ILE A 158 26.30 5.25 11.23
N GLY A 159 27.32 4.62 11.83
CA GLY A 159 27.70 3.23 11.57
C GLY A 159 26.71 2.21 12.13
N GLY A 160 25.90 2.58 13.13
CA GLY A 160 24.84 1.77 13.72
C GLY A 160 23.44 2.35 13.50
N ASN A 161 22.62 2.27 14.55
CA ASN A 161 21.23 2.76 14.60
C ASN A 161 21.17 4.20 15.11
N ALA A 162 20.16 4.96 14.67
CA ALA A 162 19.78 6.25 15.23
C ALA A 162 18.39 6.12 15.88
N SER A 163 18.31 6.23 17.21
CA SER A 163 17.06 6.11 17.98
C SER A 163 16.67 7.44 18.59
N PHE A 164 15.44 7.87 18.34
CA PHE A 164 14.74 9.03 18.90
C PHE A 164 13.44 8.58 19.58
N THR A 165 13.40 7.34 20.05
CA THR A 165 12.19 6.74 20.60
C THR A 165 11.69 7.58 21.79
N GLY A 166 10.44 8.05 21.73
CA GLY A 166 9.87 8.88 22.80
C GLY A 166 10.45 10.31 22.93
N ALA A 167 11.37 10.70 22.04
CA ALA A 167 11.98 12.02 22.09
C ALA A 167 10.96 13.13 21.79
N ARG A 168 11.13 14.28 22.44
CA ARG A 168 10.34 15.49 22.19
C ARG A 168 11.27 16.55 21.61
N ILE A 169 11.02 16.93 20.36
CA ILE A 169 11.82 17.92 19.65
C ILE A 169 10.93 19.12 19.35
N GLY A 170 11.20 20.21 20.07
CA GLY A 170 10.48 21.46 19.94
C GLY A 170 10.85 22.22 18.66
N GLY A 171 12.06 22.08 18.14
CA GLY A 171 12.54 22.71 16.91
C GLY A 171 12.45 21.83 15.66
N GLU A 172 13.22 22.22 14.63
CA GLU A 172 13.37 21.49 13.39
C GLU A 172 14.27 20.24 13.57
N THR A 173 14.04 19.20 12.77
CA THR A 173 14.90 18.01 12.71
C THR A 173 15.56 17.89 11.34
N TRP A 174 16.80 18.36 11.19
CA TRP A 174 17.49 18.37 9.89
C TRP A 174 18.24 17.06 9.65
N LEU A 175 17.75 16.26 8.70
CA LEU A 175 18.38 14.98 8.29
C LEU A 175 18.97 15.03 6.88
N SER A 176 19.17 16.22 6.31
CA SER A 176 19.60 16.39 4.92
C SER A 176 20.99 15.77 4.68
N GLY A 177 21.03 14.75 3.82
CA GLY A 177 22.22 13.98 3.49
C GLY A 177 22.72 13.04 4.59
N ALA A 178 21.93 12.78 5.62
CA ALA A 178 22.27 11.83 6.67
C ALA A 178 22.32 10.39 6.12
N GLN A 179 23.27 9.60 6.61
CA GLN A 179 23.44 8.19 6.25
C GLN A 179 23.47 7.34 7.52
N VAL A 180 22.54 6.39 7.62
CA VAL A 180 22.41 5.47 8.76
C VAL A 180 22.56 4.04 8.25
N SER A 181 23.61 3.35 8.70
CA SER A 181 23.88 1.96 8.30
C SER A 181 22.93 0.95 8.97
N GLY A 182 22.23 1.35 10.04
CA GLY A 182 21.19 0.56 10.71
C GLY A 182 19.79 1.16 10.52
N HIS A 183 19.02 1.17 11.60
CA HIS A 183 17.65 1.69 11.65
C HIS A 183 17.62 3.17 12.08
N LEU A 184 16.66 3.92 11.53
CA LEU A 184 16.26 5.22 12.06
C LEU A 184 14.90 5.08 12.75
N ASN A 185 14.87 5.21 14.07
CA ASN A 185 13.68 4.98 14.87
C ASN A 185 13.21 6.29 15.51
N LEU A 186 12.02 6.76 15.14
CA LEU A 186 11.33 7.95 15.66
C LEU A 186 10.06 7.53 16.42
N ARG A 187 9.93 6.27 16.82
CA ARG A 187 8.72 5.72 17.41
C ARG A 187 8.31 6.49 18.66
N ARG A 188 7.04 6.86 18.78
CA ARG A 188 6.50 7.69 19.89
C ARG A 188 7.17 9.07 20.03
N ALA A 189 7.97 9.52 19.06
CA ALA A 189 8.53 10.86 19.09
C ALA A 189 7.46 11.92 18.81
N THR A 190 7.69 13.13 19.32
CA THR A 190 6.87 14.31 19.00
C THR A 190 7.73 15.33 18.26
N LEU A 191 7.34 15.67 17.04
CA LEU A 191 8.02 16.66 16.20
C LEU A 191 7.09 17.87 16.02
N ASP A 192 7.36 18.93 16.78
CA ASP A 192 6.44 20.07 16.86
C ASP A 192 6.55 20.98 15.62
N ARG A 193 7.77 21.23 15.15
CA ARG A 193 8.04 22.21 14.07
C ARG A 193 8.76 21.64 12.84
N SER A 194 9.01 20.33 12.78
CA SER A 194 9.80 19.73 11.69
C SER A 194 9.08 19.79 10.34
N THR A 195 9.64 20.55 9.40
CA THR A 195 9.07 20.74 8.05
C THR A 195 9.64 19.78 7.00
N GLN A 196 10.85 19.27 7.21
CA GLN A 196 11.51 18.37 6.27
C GLN A 196 12.40 17.34 6.97
N LEU A 197 12.18 16.06 6.68
CA LEU A 197 13.02 14.94 7.09
C LEU A 197 13.70 14.33 5.85
N GLY A 198 14.95 14.69 5.63
CA GLY A 198 15.76 14.19 4.52
C GLY A 198 16.07 15.24 3.44
N PRO A 199 16.61 14.84 2.29
CA PRO A 199 16.80 13.46 1.85
C PRO A 199 17.80 12.70 2.71
N LEU A 200 17.48 11.47 3.09
CA LEU A 200 18.33 10.61 3.92
C LEU A 200 18.39 9.18 3.37
N VAL A 201 19.43 8.44 3.76
CA VAL A 201 19.58 7.02 3.42
C VAL A 201 19.67 6.20 4.72
N CYS A 202 18.80 5.20 4.83
CA CYS A 202 18.87 4.19 5.89
C CYS A 202 18.99 2.81 5.25
N ALA A 203 20.03 2.05 5.61
CA ALA A 203 20.14 0.67 5.15
C ALA A 203 19.13 -0.27 5.84
N GLY A 204 18.68 0.08 7.05
CA GLY A 204 17.57 -0.56 7.75
C GLY A 204 16.28 0.26 7.72
N PRO A 205 15.21 -0.24 8.37
CA PRO A 205 13.93 0.46 8.51
C PRO A 205 14.00 1.89 9.05
N LEU A 206 13.14 2.74 8.49
CA LEU A 206 12.67 4.00 9.06
C LEU A 206 11.35 3.75 9.82
N ASP A 207 11.37 3.85 11.14
CA ASP A 207 10.19 3.66 11.98
C ASP A 207 9.67 4.99 12.51
N VAL A 208 8.50 5.42 12.04
CA VAL A 208 7.75 6.59 12.51
C VAL A 208 6.43 6.17 13.18
N SER A 209 6.37 4.95 13.71
CA SER A 209 5.18 4.43 14.37
C SER A 209 4.85 5.24 15.61
N GLU A 210 3.58 5.55 15.83
CA GLU A 210 3.11 6.33 17.00
C GLU A 210 3.75 7.73 17.10
N THR A 211 4.45 8.20 16.06
CA THR A 211 5.02 9.55 15.99
C THR A 211 3.92 10.57 15.72
N VAL A 212 4.03 11.75 16.35
CA VAL A 212 3.13 12.88 16.10
C VAL A 212 3.86 13.95 15.30
N PHE A 213 3.35 14.26 14.12
CA PHE A 213 3.80 15.37 13.29
C PHE A 213 2.83 16.54 13.47
N GLY A 214 3.28 17.59 14.19
CA GLY A 214 2.45 18.76 14.52
C GLY A 214 2.31 19.77 13.37
N THR A 215 3.19 19.68 12.37
CA THR A 215 3.27 20.63 11.24
C THR A 215 3.39 19.88 9.91
N ALA A 216 3.26 20.61 8.80
CA ALA A 216 3.37 20.02 7.47
C ALA A 216 4.78 19.52 7.23
N VAL A 217 4.93 18.26 6.81
CA VAL A 217 6.24 17.60 6.73
C VAL A 217 6.46 16.91 5.39
N THR A 218 7.65 17.11 4.82
CA THR A 218 8.14 16.31 3.68
C THR A 218 9.19 15.32 4.16
N ILE A 219 8.96 14.03 3.93
CA ILE A 219 9.92 12.96 4.22
C ILE A 219 10.51 12.47 2.91
N GLU A 220 11.82 12.62 2.76
CA GLU A 220 12.58 12.11 1.62
C GLU A 220 13.55 11.03 2.11
N ALA A 221 13.28 9.77 1.77
CA ALA A 221 14.06 8.65 2.30
C ALA A 221 14.26 7.52 1.29
N ALA A 222 15.51 7.02 1.24
CA ALA A 222 15.84 5.75 0.62
C ALA A 222 16.07 4.71 1.74
N THR A 223 15.16 3.75 1.86
CA THR A 223 15.14 2.76 2.94
C THR A 223 14.31 1.53 2.52
N PRO A 224 14.62 0.31 2.99
CA PRO A 224 13.84 -0.86 2.61
C PRO A 224 12.44 -0.90 3.25
N ILE A 225 12.23 -0.27 4.40
CA ILE A 225 10.98 -0.35 5.17
C ILE A 225 10.67 1.00 5.79
N VAL A 226 9.42 1.45 5.66
CA VAL A 226 8.86 2.61 6.36
C VAL A 226 7.65 2.17 7.18
N ASN A 227 7.79 2.17 8.51
CA ASN A 227 6.69 1.86 9.42
C ASN A 227 5.99 3.14 9.85
N CYS A 228 4.74 3.33 9.46
CA CYS A 228 3.89 4.45 9.85
C CYS A 228 2.74 4.00 10.77
N ARG A 229 2.90 2.89 11.49
CA ARG A 229 1.81 2.30 12.27
C ARG A 229 1.35 3.26 13.35
N ARG A 230 0.07 3.61 13.34
CA ARG A 230 -0.53 4.57 14.29
C ARG A 230 0.19 5.93 14.35
N ALA A 231 0.92 6.30 13.31
CA ALA A 231 1.46 7.64 13.17
C ALA A 231 0.32 8.66 13.07
N ARG A 232 0.47 9.84 13.66
CA ARG A 232 -0.52 10.91 13.60
C ARG A 232 0.02 12.08 12.79
N TRP A 233 -0.69 12.41 11.73
CA TRP A 233 -0.37 13.52 10.83
C TRP A 233 -1.39 14.63 11.06
N ALA A 234 -1.03 15.59 11.90
CA ALA A 234 -1.89 16.74 12.25
C ALA A 234 -1.80 17.89 11.23
N SER A 235 -1.14 17.64 10.09
CA SER A 235 -1.02 18.56 8.96
C SER A 235 -0.69 17.76 7.68
N THR A 236 -0.57 18.45 6.54
CA THR A 236 -0.26 17.80 5.26
C THR A 236 1.10 17.13 5.27
N ALA A 237 1.21 15.94 4.71
CA ALA A 237 2.49 15.23 4.62
C ALA A 237 2.78 14.71 3.21
N ALA A 238 4.05 14.73 2.83
CA ALA A 238 4.52 14.17 1.56
C ALA A 238 5.68 13.21 1.83
N LEU A 239 5.45 11.92 1.64
CA LEU A 239 6.47 10.88 1.73
C LEU A 239 6.96 10.57 0.31
N ARG A 240 8.19 10.98 0.02
CA ARG A 240 8.90 10.69 -1.23
C ARG A 240 9.90 9.60 -0.93
N LEU A 241 9.61 8.41 -1.42
CA LEU A 241 10.30 7.21 -0.98
C LEU A 241 11.00 6.52 -2.14
N ARG A 242 12.05 5.78 -1.80
CA ARG A 242 12.72 4.83 -2.69
C ARG A 242 12.92 3.52 -1.96
N TYR A 243 12.72 2.41 -2.66
CA TYR A 243 12.94 1.04 -2.18
C TYR A 243 12.05 0.52 -1.04
N ALA A 244 11.09 1.32 -0.59
CA ALA A 244 10.40 1.09 0.68
C ALA A 244 9.16 0.20 0.57
N SER A 245 9.06 -0.78 1.45
CA SER A 245 7.78 -1.32 1.91
C SER A 245 7.17 -0.40 2.97
N VAL A 246 5.92 0.04 2.78
CA VAL A 246 5.26 1.03 3.62
C VAL A 246 4.05 0.41 4.33
N ASP A 247 4.05 0.45 5.66
CA ASP A 247 2.93 -0.01 6.49
C ASP A 247 2.27 1.17 7.22
N LEU A 248 1.03 1.49 6.86
CA LEU A 248 0.26 2.59 7.45
C LEU A 248 -0.76 2.11 8.48
N SER A 249 -0.69 0.86 8.94
CA SER A 249 -1.75 0.28 9.77
C SER A 249 -2.10 1.14 10.99
N GLY A 250 -3.34 1.61 11.04
CA GLY A 250 -3.90 2.47 12.09
C GLY A 250 -3.40 3.91 12.10
N ALA A 251 -2.69 4.37 11.07
CA ALA A 251 -2.27 5.76 10.95
C ALA A 251 -3.48 6.71 10.88
N VAL A 252 -3.36 7.87 11.53
CA VAL A 252 -4.39 8.90 11.59
C VAL A 252 -3.98 10.07 10.69
N LEU A 253 -4.74 10.28 9.62
CA LEU A 253 -4.53 11.34 8.64
C LEU A 253 -5.60 12.42 8.84
N GLU A 254 -5.27 13.50 9.54
CA GLU A 254 -6.20 14.63 9.71
C GLU A 254 -6.25 15.55 8.49
N TYR A 255 -5.21 15.46 7.65
CA TYR A 255 -4.99 16.26 6.45
C TYR A 255 -4.44 15.39 5.33
N PRO A 256 -4.45 15.87 4.07
CA PRO A 256 -3.89 15.15 2.93
C PRO A 256 -2.47 14.64 3.15
N VAL A 257 -2.27 13.34 2.94
CA VAL A 257 -0.98 12.66 2.94
C VAL A 257 -0.75 11.99 1.60
N THR A 258 0.37 12.33 0.97
CA THR A 258 0.80 11.73 -0.29
C THR A 258 1.99 10.81 -0.07
N ILE A 259 1.95 9.62 -0.64
CA ILE A 259 3.07 8.67 -0.68
C ILE A 259 3.43 8.46 -2.14
N ALA A 260 4.65 8.84 -2.51
CA ALA A 260 5.12 8.85 -3.88
C ALA A 260 6.44 8.08 -4.02
N ALA A 261 6.50 7.17 -4.98
CA ALA A 261 7.76 6.54 -5.37
C ALA A 261 8.62 7.50 -6.20
N GLN A 262 9.92 7.60 -5.90
CA GLN A 262 10.86 8.41 -6.66
C GLN A 262 11.73 7.54 -7.56
N SER A 263 11.82 7.88 -8.85
CA SER A 263 12.66 7.15 -9.82
C SER A 263 14.12 7.58 -9.77
N GLN A 264 14.38 8.86 -9.46
CA GLN A 264 15.74 9.41 -9.39
C GLN A 264 16.33 9.30 -7.98
N PRO A 265 17.63 8.98 -7.84
CA PRO A 265 18.33 9.04 -6.56
C PRO A 265 18.27 10.44 -5.94
N PHE A 266 18.20 10.48 -4.61
CA PHE A 266 18.18 11.76 -3.92
C PHE A 266 19.52 12.48 -3.99
N THR A 267 19.47 13.82 -3.98
CA THR A 267 20.66 14.67 -3.95
C THR A 267 20.64 15.57 -2.72
N ALA A 268 21.79 15.73 -2.07
CA ALA A 268 21.96 16.64 -0.94
C ALA A 268 23.21 17.50 -1.19
N GLY A 269 23.06 18.83 -1.15
CA GLY A 269 24.18 19.75 -1.38
C GLY A 269 24.87 19.57 -2.75
N GLY A 270 24.10 19.23 -3.79
CA GLY A 270 24.61 19.01 -5.15
C GLY A 270 25.27 17.66 -5.40
N ARG A 271 25.27 16.74 -4.42
CA ARG A 271 25.84 15.38 -4.57
C ARG A 271 24.74 14.33 -4.44
N THR A 272 24.76 13.35 -5.31
CA THR A 272 23.88 12.17 -5.22
C THR A 272 24.26 11.35 -3.99
N LEU A 273 23.26 10.99 -3.18
CA LEU A 273 23.44 10.11 -2.04
C LEU A 273 23.72 8.68 -2.49
N THR A 274 24.65 8.02 -1.82
CA THR A 274 24.91 6.60 -2.05
C THR A 274 23.87 5.75 -1.34
N GLU A 275 23.26 4.81 -2.05
CA GLU A 275 22.16 3.95 -1.57
C GLU A 275 22.62 2.46 -1.47
N PRO A 276 23.64 2.14 -0.64
CA PRO A 276 24.22 0.79 -0.61
C PRO A 276 23.24 -0.25 -0.08
N GLY A 277 23.17 -1.41 -0.72
CA GLY A 277 22.33 -2.54 -0.28
C GLY A 277 20.84 -2.41 -0.61
N LEU A 278 20.40 -1.28 -1.17
CA LEU A 278 19.01 -1.08 -1.60
C LEU A 278 18.84 -1.52 -3.05
N THR A 279 18.16 -2.66 -3.26
CA THR A 279 18.11 -3.35 -4.56
C THR A 279 16.73 -3.38 -5.22
N ASN A 280 15.63 -3.40 -4.46
CA ASN A 280 14.28 -3.39 -5.00
C ASN A 280 13.83 -1.95 -5.24
N PRO A 281 13.82 -1.42 -6.48
CA PRO A 281 13.56 0.00 -6.72
C PRO A 281 12.10 0.41 -6.45
N ARG A 282 11.20 -0.54 -6.23
CA ARG A 282 9.77 -0.27 -6.04
C ARG A 282 9.50 0.24 -4.63
N VAL A 283 8.52 1.12 -4.52
CA VAL A 283 7.88 1.46 -3.25
C VAL A 283 6.57 0.70 -3.21
N GLN A 284 6.40 -0.18 -2.23
CA GLN A 284 5.23 -1.03 -2.08
C GLN A 284 4.44 -0.62 -0.83
N VAL A 285 3.12 -0.53 -0.94
CA VAL A 285 2.25 -0.32 0.24
C VAL A 285 1.78 -1.69 0.73
N GLU A 286 2.08 -2.03 1.98
CA GLU A 286 1.77 -3.34 2.55
C GLU A 286 0.39 -3.39 3.23
N SER A 287 -0.06 -2.28 3.83
CA SER A 287 -1.30 -2.24 4.59
C SER A 287 -1.84 -0.84 4.78
N LEU A 288 -3.14 -0.70 4.57
CA LEU A 288 -3.96 0.48 4.86
C LEU A 288 -5.00 0.22 5.97
N ARG A 289 -4.88 -0.90 6.68
CA ARG A 289 -5.84 -1.32 7.70
C ARG A 289 -6.01 -0.24 8.78
N GLY A 290 -7.25 0.19 9.03
CA GLY A 290 -7.56 1.18 10.06
C GLY A 290 -7.19 2.63 9.70
N VAL A 291 -6.79 2.90 8.47
CA VAL A 291 -6.53 4.26 7.95
C VAL A 291 -7.82 4.81 7.34
N ASP A 292 -8.04 6.13 7.48
CA ASP A 292 -9.02 6.85 6.67
C ASP A 292 -8.39 7.28 5.34
N ALA A 293 -8.82 6.66 4.25
CA ALA A 293 -8.28 6.88 2.92
C ALA A 293 -8.79 8.16 2.24
N ALA A 294 -9.75 8.90 2.83
CA ALA A 294 -10.26 10.16 2.27
C ALA A 294 -9.17 11.22 2.04
N HIS A 295 -8.11 11.16 2.83
CA HIS A 295 -6.96 12.06 2.76
C HIS A 295 -5.70 11.39 2.20
N LEU A 296 -5.80 10.18 1.66
CA LEU A 296 -4.63 9.42 1.18
C LEU A 296 -4.49 9.48 -0.34
N VAL A 297 -3.31 9.87 -0.79
CA VAL A 297 -2.88 9.81 -2.20
C VAL A 297 -1.70 8.87 -2.32
N LEU A 298 -1.80 7.87 -3.19
CA LEU A 298 -0.71 6.94 -3.52
C LEU A 298 -0.29 7.16 -4.98
N ALA A 299 0.97 7.54 -5.19
CA ALA A 299 1.53 7.88 -6.49
C ALA A 299 2.70 6.97 -6.84
N ASP A 300 2.60 6.28 -7.99
CA ASP A 300 3.65 5.38 -8.49
C ASP A 300 4.06 4.25 -7.51
N THR A 301 3.14 3.81 -6.65
CA THR A 301 3.37 2.79 -5.63
C THR A 301 2.82 1.41 -6.03
N ASP A 302 3.56 0.35 -5.72
CA ASP A 302 3.13 -1.04 -5.89
C ASP A 302 2.09 -1.43 -4.81
N LEU A 303 0.93 -1.92 -5.25
CA LEU A 303 -0.19 -2.33 -4.39
C LEU A 303 -0.45 -3.85 -4.44
N THR A 304 0.46 -4.63 -5.04
CA THR A 304 0.28 -6.09 -5.24
C THR A 304 0.02 -6.87 -3.95
N THR A 305 0.68 -6.49 -2.86
CA THR A 305 0.51 -7.11 -1.54
C THR A 305 -0.28 -6.23 -0.57
N CYS A 306 -0.85 -5.12 -1.05
CA CYS A 306 -1.52 -4.14 -0.20
C CYS A 306 -2.80 -4.73 0.39
N ARG A 307 -2.90 -4.63 1.72
CA ARG A 307 -4.12 -5.00 2.47
C ARG A 307 -5.02 -3.78 2.63
N PHE A 308 -6.22 -3.87 2.08
CA PHE A 308 -7.23 -2.82 2.05
C PHE A 308 -8.38 -3.05 3.05
N ALA A 309 -8.53 -4.28 3.55
CA ALA A 309 -9.58 -4.60 4.49
C ALA A 309 -9.42 -3.83 5.80
N GLY A 310 -10.52 -3.21 6.24
CA GLY A 310 -10.55 -2.37 7.43
C GLY A 310 -10.09 -0.92 7.20
N THR A 311 -9.82 -0.51 5.97
CA THR A 311 -9.65 0.90 5.59
C THR A 311 -11.01 1.62 5.60
N VAL A 312 -11.05 2.83 6.18
CA VAL A 312 -12.22 3.71 6.21
C VAL A 312 -12.20 4.61 4.98
N HIS A 313 -13.37 4.90 4.40
CA HIS A 313 -13.50 5.67 3.14
C HIS A 313 -12.59 5.18 2.01
N LEU A 314 -12.46 3.87 1.86
CA LEU A 314 -11.63 3.27 0.81
C LEU A 314 -12.09 3.70 -0.60
N ASP A 315 -13.35 4.08 -0.75
CA ASP A 315 -13.91 4.65 -1.98
C ASP A 315 -13.37 6.04 -2.34
N GLN A 316 -12.67 6.72 -1.42
CA GLN A 316 -12.06 8.03 -1.65
C GLN A 316 -10.54 7.98 -1.83
N LEU A 317 -9.95 6.78 -1.80
CA LEU A 317 -8.52 6.58 -2.05
C LEU A 317 -8.13 7.10 -3.44
N ARG A 318 -7.13 7.98 -3.50
CA ARG A 318 -6.62 8.51 -4.77
C ARG A 318 -5.36 7.76 -5.20
N LEU A 319 -5.39 7.27 -6.44
CA LEU A 319 -4.27 6.56 -7.06
C LEU A 319 -3.79 7.34 -8.29
N GLU A 320 -2.50 7.66 -8.31
CA GLU A 320 -1.85 8.41 -9.38
C GLU A 320 -0.67 7.63 -9.97
N GLY A 321 -0.40 7.81 -11.27
CA GLY A 321 0.73 7.15 -11.94
C GLY A 321 0.58 5.63 -12.04
N LEU A 322 1.65 4.90 -11.75
CA LEU A 322 1.72 3.43 -11.82
C LEU A 322 1.39 2.77 -10.48
N TYR A 323 0.27 2.05 -10.42
CA TYR A 323 -0.16 1.29 -9.24
C TYR A 323 -0.48 -0.17 -9.60
N PRO A 324 0.54 -1.03 -9.75
CA PRO A 324 0.30 -2.45 -10.04
C PRO A 324 -0.46 -3.10 -8.88
N LEU A 325 -1.44 -3.92 -9.22
CA LEU A 325 -2.17 -4.82 -8.33
C LEU A 325 -1.90 -6.26 -8.78
N ASP A 326 -2.02 -7.21 -7.86
CA ASP A 326 -1.85 -8.62 -8.22
C ASP A 326 -2.99 -9.06 -9.15
N THR A 327 -2.79 -10.19 -9.83
CA THR A 327 -3.71 -10.68 -10.86
C THR A 327 -4.15 -12.10 -10.57
N ALA A 328 -5.40 -12.40 -10.95
CA ALA A 328 -5.89 -13.77 -10.91
C ALA A 328 -5.01 -14.66 -11.80
N PRO A 329 -4.61 -15.86 -11.32
CA PRO A 329 -3.89 -16.83 -12.12
C PRO A 329 -4.53 -17.06 -13.50
N THR A 330 -3.71 -17.12 -14.55
CA THR A 330 -4.21 -17.30 -15.92
C THR A 330 -4.15 -18.76 -16.37
N GLY A 331 -4.80 -19.06 -17.50
CA GLY A 331 -4.73 -20.38 -18.15
C GLY A 331 -6.03 -21.19 -18.13
N LEU A 332 -6.00 -22.35 -18.78
CA LEU A 332 -7.07 -23.35 -18.70
C LEU A 332 -6.80 -24.24 -17.50
N ARG A 333 -7.77 -24.31 -16.58
CA ARG A 333 -7.68 -25.16 -15.40
C ARG A 333 -8.84 -26.12 -15.35
N TRP A 334 -8.53 -27.34 -14.91
CA TRP A 334 -9.51 -28.35 -14.60
C TRP A 334 -10.12 -28.06 -13.23
N HIS A 335 -11.43 -27.89 -13.19
CA HIS A 335 -12.20 -27.82 -11.95
C HIS A 335 -13.17 -29.00 -11.93
N GLY A 336 -12.71 -30.15 -11.41
CA GLY A 336 -13.39 -31.44 -11.59
C GLY A 336 -13.41 -31.85 -13.07
N LEU A 337 -14.59 -32.16 -13.61
CA LEU A 337 -14.79 -32.54 -15.02
C LEU A 337 -14.85 -31.35 -16.01
N ARG A 338 -14.75 -30.11 -15.52
CA ARG A 338 -14.92 -28.90 -16.35
C ARG A 338 -13.60 -28.19 -16.60
N LEU A 339 -13.31 -27.93 -17.88
CA LEU A 339 -12.21 -27.10 -18.32
C LEU A 339 -12.63 -25.62 -18.26
N VAL A 340 -12.12 -24.87 -17.29
CA VAL A 340 -12.46 -23.45 -17.09
C VAL A 340 -11.27 -22.58 -17.48
N ARG A 341 -11.48 -21.67 -18.44
CA ARG A 341 -10.50 -20.64 -18.79
C ARG A 341 -10.61 -19.47 -17.82
N TRP A 342 -9.57 -19.26 -17.05
CA TRP A 342 -9.41 -18.07 -16.22
C TRP A 342 -8.91 -16.93 -17.09
N THR A 343 -9.46 -15.73 -16.87
CA THR A 343 -9.06 -14.52 -17.58
C THR A 343 -8.30 -13.63 -16.61
N PRO A 344 -7.26 -12.93 -17.08
CA PRO A 344 -6.55 -11.97 -16.25
C PRO A 344 -7.53 -10.90 -15.76
N ARG A 345 -7.51 -10.65 -14.45
CA ARG A 345 -8.20 -9.55 -13.77
C ARG A 345 -7.35 -9.10 -12.60
N ARG A 346 -7.45 -7.82 -12.21
CA ARG A 346 -6.88 -7.34 -10.95
C ARG A 346 -7.59 -7.98 -9.76
N VAL A 347 -6.81 -8.33 -8.74
CA VAL A 347 -7.27 -9.04 -7.54
C VAL A 347 -6.62 -8.43 -6.30
N LEU A 348 -7.36 -8.42 -5.20
CA LEU A 348 -6.85 -7.99 -3.90
C LEU A 348 -5.93 -9.06 -3.29
N ALA A 349 -4.90 -8.63 -2.56
CA ALA A 349 -4.03 -9.55 -1.82
C ALA A 349 -4.84 -10.48 -0.90
N GLU A 350 -5.89 -9.95 -0.27
CA GLU A 350 -6.76 -10.73 0.62
C GLU A 350 -7.62 -11.79 -0.12
N GLU A 351 -7.92 -11.61 -1.42
CA GLU A 351 -8.52 -12.70 -2.21
C GLU A 351 -7.48 -13.79 -2.50
N HIS A 352 -6.20 -13.45 -2.74
CA HIS A 352 -5.14 -14.48 -2.87
C HIS A 352 -5.08 -15.33 -1.59
N HIS A 353 -5.09 -14.68 -0.43
CA HIS A 353 -5.09 -15.33 0.88
C HIS A 353 -6.26 -16.32 1.04
N TRP A 354 -7.49 -15.87 0.71
CA TRP A 354 -8.69 -16.70 0.78
C TRP A 354 -8.68 -17.88 -0.20
N ARG A 355 -8.18 -17.67 -1.43
CA ARG A 355 -8.12 -18.72 -2.45
C ARG A 355 -7.08 -19.78 -2.12
N ALA A 356 -5.92 -19.36 -1.63
CA ALA A 356 -4.87 -20.25 -1.16
C ALA A 356 -5.34 -21.12 0.02
N SER A 357 -6.10 -20.57 0.95
CA SER A 357 -6.61 -21.32 2.10
C SER A 357 -7.64 -22.40 1.73
N ARG A 358 -8.40 -22.19 0.64
CA ARG A 358 -9.47 -23.10 0.20
C ARG A 358 -8.98 -24.21 -0.72
N HIS A 359 -7.81 -24.04 -1.33
CA HIS A 359 -7.26 -24.98 -2.30
C HIS A 359 -5.87 -25.41 -1.82
N GLN A 360 -5.81 -26.48 -1.02
CA GLN A 360 -4.54 -27.13 -0.70
C GLN A 360 -3.84 -27.49 -2.02
N GLY A 361 -2.79 -26.75 -2.39
CA GLY A 361 -2.01 -26.97 -3.61
C GLY A 361 -2.35 -26.11 -4.84
N ALA A 362 -3.09 -25.00 -4.72
CA ALA A 362 -3.16 -24.04 -5.82
C ALA A 362 -1.86 -23.21 -5.88
N ALA A 363 -0.85 -23.74 -6.59
CA ALA A 363 0.53 -23.21 -6.66
C ALA A 363 0.67 -21.73 -7.07
N ASP A 364 -0.39 -21.11 -7.59
CA ASP A 364 -0.36 -19.75 -8.16
C ASP A 364 -1.12 -18.71 -7.31
N TRP A 365 -1.76 -19.12 -6.21
CA TRP A 365 -2.38 -18.18 -5.27
C TRP A 365 -1.47 -17.98 -4.06
N THR A 366 -1.20 -16.73 -3.72
CA THR A 366 -0.35 -16.34 -2.60
C THR A 366 -1.05 -16.59 -1.27
N ALA A 367 -0.45 -17.40 -0.39
CA ALA A 367 -0.98 -17.66 0.94
C ALA A 367 -0.84 -16.44 1.86
N ALA A 368 -1.75 -16.33 2.84
CA ALA A 368 -1.64 -15.32 3.88
C ALA A 368 -0.33 -15.46 4.66
N PRO A 369 0.33 -14.34 5.01
CA PRO A 369 1.43 -14.35 5.97
C PRO A 369 1.04 -15.05 7.28
N THR A 370 2.02 -15.64 7.96
CA THR A 370 1.80 -16.35 9.22
C THR A 370 1.17 -15.42 10.26
N GLY A 371 0.06 -15.84 10.88
CA GLY A 371 -0.66 -15.06 11.90
C GLY A 371 -1.69 -14.09 11.34
N GLU A 372 -1.88 -14.01 10.02
CA GLU A 372 -2.90 -13.17 9.40
C GLU A 372 -4.25 -13.90 9.25
N GLU A 373 -5.33 -13.21 9.58
CA GLU A 373 -6.69 -13.74 9.45
C GLU A 373 -7.12 -13.75 7.99
N VAL A 374 -7.52 -14.91 7.50
CA VAL A 374 -8.05 -15.07 6.14
C VAL A 374 -9.49 -14.61 6.10
N LEU A 375 -9.77 -13.56 5.33
CA LEU A 375 -11.10 -12.99 5.22
C LEU A 375 -12.08 -13.88 4.47
N THR A 376 -13.34 -13.83 4.89
CA THR A 376 -14.44 -14.51 4.19
C THR A 376 -14.88 -13.71 2.95
N PRO A 377 -15.51 -14.36 1.95
CA PRO A 377 -16.05 -13.64 0.79
C PRO A 377 -17.06 -12.55 1.16
N ALA A 378 -17.85 -12.75 2.23
CA ALA A 378 -18.79 -11.76 2.74
C ALA A 378 -18.07 -10.47 3.19
N ALA A 379 -16.89 -10.59 3.81
CA ALA A 379 -16.06 -9.46 4.23
C ALA A 379 -15.30 -8.82 3.05
N LEU A 380 -14.94 -9.58 2.01
CA LEU A 380 -14.23 -9.06 0.84
C LEU A 380 -15.13 -8.31 -0.15
N ALA A 381 -16.40 -8.68 -0.27
CA ALA A 381 -17.31 -8.03 -1.23
C ALA A 381 -17.44 -6.50 -1.02
N PRO A 382 -17.59 -5.97 0.21
CA PRO A 382 -17.58 -4.53 0.46
C PRO A 382 -16.26 -3.83 0.09
N VAL A 383 -15.11 -4.49 0.25
CA VAL A 383 -13.80 -3.94 -0.10
C VAL A 383 -13.70 -3.75 -1.62
N TYR A 384 -14.09 -4.78 -2.39
CA TYR A 384 -14.21 -4.70 -3.84
C TYR A 384 -15.15 -3.58 -4.30
N ARG A 385 -16.30 -3.43 -3.63
CA ARG A 385 -17.28 -2.39 -3.95
C ARG A 385 -16.73 -0.97 -3.76
N GLN A 386 -16.03 -0.73 -2.65
CA GLN A 386 -15.44 0.57 -2.34
C GLN A 386 -14.33 0.91 -3.35
N LEU A 387 -13.41 -0.03 -3.63
CA LEU A 387 -12.37 0.18 -4.64
C LEU A 387 -12.94 0.37 -6.05
N ARG A 388 -13.99 -0.36 -6.42
CA ARG A 388 -14.70 -0.10 -7.67
C ARG A 388 -15.15 1.35 -7.75
N LYS A 389 -15.79 1.87 -6.70
CA LYS A 389 -16.28 3.25 -6.65
C LYS A 389 -15.12 4.26 -6.78
N ALA A 390 -14.01 4.04 -6.06
CA ALA A 390 -12.81 4.87 -6.21
C ALA A 390 -12.30 4.92 -7.67
N PHE A 391 -12.31 3.78 -8.36
CA PHE A 391 -11.90 3.68 -9.77
C PHE A 391 -12.90 4.31 -10.74
N GLU A 392 -14.20 4.19 -10.48
CA GLU A 392 -15.26 4.87 -11.25
C GLU A 392 -15.13 6.40 -11.11
N ASP A 393 -14.93 6.91 -9.90
CA ASP A 393 -14.71 8.32 -9.61
C ASP A 393 -13.40 8.83 -10.25
N GLY A 394 -12.36 7.98 -10.29
CA GLY A 394 -11.11 8.21 -11.01
C GLY A 394 -11.18 8.03 -12.54
N LYS A 395 -12.36 7.76 -13.11
CA LYS A 395 -12.60 7.49 -14.54
C LYS A 395 -11.79 6.31 -15.11
N HIS A 396 -11.33 5.40 -14.26
CA HIS A 396 -10.57 4.20 -14.63
C HIS A 396 -11.50 2.99 -14.85
N GLU A 397 -12.34 3.09 -15.88
CA GLU A 397 -13.39 2.13 -16.26
C GLU A 397 -12.91 0.66 -16.37
N PRO A 398 -11.73 0.36 -16.96
CA PRO A 398 -11.23 -1.02 -17.06
C PRO A 398 -10.99 -1.69 -15.70
N GLY A 399 -10.47 -0.89 -14.76
CA GLY A 399 -10.16 -1.33 -13.40
C GLY A 399 -11.43 -1.49 -12.57
N ALA A 400 -12.36 -0.55 -12.69
CA ALA A 400 -13.69 -0.66 -12.08
C ALA A 400 -14.41 -1.95 -12.51
N ALA A 401 -14.32 -2.33 -13.79
CA ALA A 401 -14.90 -3.59 -14.27
C ALA A 401 -14.26 -4.84 -13.64
N ASP A 402 -12.94 -4.85 -13.41
CA ASP A 402 -12.27 -5.95 -12.73
C ASP A 402 -12.71 -6.08 -11.27
N PHE A 403 -12.86 -4.95 -10.56
CA PHE A 403 -13.35 -4.95 -9.18
C PHE A 403 -14.84 -5.31 -9.08
N TYR A 404 -15.66 -4.90 -10.04
CA TYR A 404 -17.05 -5.34 -10.13
C TYR A 404 -17.15 -6.86 -10.30
N TYR A 405 -16.31 -7.43 -11.17
CA TYR A 405 -16.25 -8.89 -11.33
C TYR A 405 -15.85 -9.57 -10.01
N GLY A 406 -14.86 -9.02 -9.30
CA GLY A 406 -14.42 -9.47 -7.98
C GLY A 406 -15.54 -9.43 -6.94
N GLU A 407 -16.28 -8.32 -6.84
CA GLU A 407 -17.43 -8.17 -5.94
C GLU A 407 -18.48 -9.27 -6.19
N MET A 408 -18.89 -9.46 -7.44
CA MET A 408 -19.91 -10.47 -7.79
C MET A 408 -19.41 -11.89 -7.51
N GLU A 409 -18.13 -12.14 -7.72
CA GLU A 409 -17.53 -13.44 -7.39
C GLU A 409 -17.50 -13.70 -5.89
N MET A 410 -17.17 -12.69 -5.07
CA MET A 410 -17.24 -12.81 -3.61
C MET A 410 -18.68 -13.06 -3.14
N ARG A 411 -19.66 -12.31 -3.66
CA ARG A 411 -21.09 -12.51 -3.33
C ARG A 411 -21.58 -13.91 -3.68
N ARG A 412 -21.18 -14.46 -4.83
CA ARG A 412 -21.55 -15.83 -5.22
C ARG A 412 -21.04 -16.88 -4.21
N HIS A 413 -19.89 -16.65 -3.59
CA HIS A 413 -19.25 -17.55 -2.61
C HIS A 413 -19.55 -17.19 -1.15
N ALA A 414 -20.29 -16.12 -0.91
CA ALA A 414 -20.66 -15.66 0.43
C ALA A 414 -21.81 -16.54 0.98
N HIS A 415 -21.78 -16.87 2.27
CA HIS A 415 -22.75 -17.80 2.88
C HIS A 415 -23.95 -17.10 3.52
N ASP A 416 -23.84 -15.79 3.71
CA ASP A 416 -24.86 -14.87 4.24
C ASP A 416 -25.93 -14.49 3.20
N ILE A 417 -25.68 -14.76 1.91
CA ILE A 417 -26.60 -14.48 0.82
C ILE A 417 -27.60 -15.64 0.60
N PRO A 418 -28.91 -15.36 0.42
CA PRO A 418 -29.92 -16.38 0.12
C PRO A 418 -29.55 -17.28 -1.07
N GLY A 419 -29.91 -18.56 -0.99
CA GLY A 419 -29.59 -19.54 -2.04
C GLY A 419 -30.13 -19.16 -3.43
N SER A 420 -31.29 -18.49 -3.50
CA SER A 420 -31.88 -18.01 -4.75
C SER A 420 -31.04 -16.92 -5.43
N GLU A 421 -30.49 -15.98 -4.66
CA GLU A 421 -29.60 -14.94 -5.17
C GLU A 421 -28.27 -15.53 -5.63
N ARG A 422 -27.69 -16.48 -4.87
CA ARG A 422 -26.49 -17.20 -5.29
C ARG A 422 -26.71 -18.00 -6.58
N PHE A 423 -27.88 -18.61 -6.73
CA PHE A 423 -28.28 -19.27 -7.96
C PHE A 423 -28.36 -18.28 -9.13
N LEU A 424 -29.01 -17.12 -8.93
CA LEU A 424 -29.10 -16.07 -9.94
C LEU A 424 -27.71 -15.56 -10.36
N LEU A 425 -26.82 -15.29 -9.39
CA LEU A 425 -25.43 -14.90 -9.66
C LEU A 425 -24.67 -15.99 -10.45
N THR A 426 -24.94 -17.26 -10.15
CA THR A 426 -24.31 -18.38 -10.86
C THR A 426 -24.79 -18.46 -12.31
N VAL A 427 -26.09 -18.28 -12.57
CA VAL A 427 -26.65 -18.21 -13.92
C VAL A 427 -26.10 -16.99 -14.67
N TYR A 428 -26.07 -15.83 -14.01
CA TYR A 428 -25.55 -14.58 -14.61
C TYR A 428 -24.05 -14.70 -14.99
N TRP A 429 -23.25 -15.32 -14.13
CA TRP A 429 -21.85 -15.67 -14.43
C TRP A 429 -21.71 -16.63 -15.61
N ALA A 430 -22.54 -17.67 -15.66
CA ALA A 430 -22.47 -18.71 -16.68
C ALA A 430 -22.84 -18.15 -18.06
N LEU A 431 -23.88 -17.31 -18.13
CA LEU A 431 -24.39 -16.74 -19.39
C LEU A 431 -23.50 -15.62 -19.93
N SER A 432 -23.03 -14.71 -19.06
CA SER A 432 -22.41 -13.46 -19.52
C SER A 432 -21.12 -13.06 -18.78
N GLY A 433 -20.68 -13.86 -17.80
CA GLY A 433 -19.54 -13.49 -16.95
C GLY A 433 -19.80 -12.20 -16.17
N TYR A 434 -21.00 -12.07 -15.60
CA TYR A 434 -21.51 -10.87 -14.95
C TYR A 434 -21.68 -9.65 -15.87
N GLY A 435 -22.05 -9.88 -17.13
CA GLY A 435 -22.26 -8.80 -18.11
C GLY A 435 -20.96 -8.20 -18.66
N LEU A 436 -19.81 -8.80 -18.38
CA LEU A 436 -18.50 -8.31 -18.82
C LEU A 436 -17.90 -9.14 -19.97
N ARG A 437 -18.53 -10.25 -20.37
CA ARG A 437 -18.00 -11.17 -21.39
C ARG A 437 -19.00 -11.42 -22.52
N ALA A 438 -18.99 -10.54 -23.52
CA ALA A 438 -19.82 -10.68 -24.72
C ALA A 438 -19.63 -12.02 -25.42
N SER A 439 -18.40 -12.58 -25.43
CA SER A 439 -18.11 -13.87 -26.06
C SER A 439 -18.87 -15.05 -25.45
N ARG A 440 -19.13 -15.03 -24.13
CA ARG A 440 -19.94 -16.08 -23.48
C ARG A 440 -21.40 -15.96 -23.88
N ALA A 441 -21.93 -14.74 -23.86
CA ALA A 441 -23.31 -14.47 -24.23
C ALA A 441 -23.59 -14.81 -25.71
N LEU A 442 -22.67 -14.46 -26.61
CA LEU A 442 -22.74 -14.83 -28.03
C LEU A 442 -22.62 -16.34 -28.26
N LEU A 443 -21.78 -17.04 -27.50
CA LEU A 443 -21.68 -18.50 -27.59
C LEU A 443 -22.97 -19.17 -27.12
N TRP A 444 -23.57 -18.71 -26.03
CA TRP A 444 -24.88 -19.18 -25.58
C TRP A 444 -25.99 -18.84 -26.56
N LEU A 445 -25.95 -17.66 -27.18
CA LEU A 445 -26.90 -17.27 -28.23
C LEU A 445 -26.79 -18.22 -29.42
N LEU A 446 -25.58 -18.49 -29.91
CA LEU A 446 -25.35 -19.42 -31.02
C LEU A 446 -25.81 -20.83 -30.66
N ALA A 447 -25.51 -21.30 -29.44
CA ALA A 447 -25.96 -22.61 -28.97
C ALA A 447 -27.50 -22.69 -28.88
N ALA A 448 -28.15 -21.66 -28.32
CA ALA A 448 -29.61 -21.58 -28.25
C ALA A 448 -30.24 -21.58 -29.64
N MET A 449 -29.73 -20.74 -30.55
CA MET A 449 -30.18 -20.71 -31.95
C MET A 449 -29.99 -22.06 -32.65
N THR A 450 -28.90 -22.76 -32.38
CA THR A 450 -28.65 -24.10 -32.95
C THR A 450 -29.68 -25.11 -32.43
N VAL A 451 -29.98 -25.07 -31.12
CA VAL A 451 -30.99 -25.94 -30.50
C VAL A 451 -32.39 -25.63 -31.03
N THR A 452 -32.76 -24.35 -31.17
CA THR A 452 -34.08 -23.94 -31.69
C THR A 452 -34.23 -24.31 -33.17
N VAL A 453 -33.19 -24.13 -34.00
CA VAL A 453 -33.17 -24.61 -35.39
C VAL A 453 -33.35 -26.12 -35.45
N LEU A 454 -32.62 -26.91 -34.64
CA LEU A 454 -32.77 -28.37 -34.63
C LEU A 454 -34.16 -28.80 -34.16
N ALA A 455 -34.70 -28.18 -33.11
CA ALA A 455 -36.06 -28.44 -32.64
C ALA A 455 -37.11 -28.10 -33.70
N MET A 456 -36.95 -26.99 -34.42
CA MET A 456 -37.80 -26.59 -35.54
C MET A 456 -37.72 -27.61 -36.69
N MET A 457 -36.52 -28.08 -37.03
CA MET A 457 -36.32 -29.09 -38.07
C MET A 457 -36.94 -30.45 -37.71
N VAL A 458 -36.91 -30.85 -36.45
CA VAL A 458 -37.39 -32.18 -36.01
C VAL A 458 -38.89 -32.18 -35.73
N TRP A 459 -39.41 -31.12 -35.11
CA TRP A 459 -40.78 -31.04 -34.59
C TRP A 459 -41.55 -29.81 -35.05
N GLY A 460 -40.90 -28.67 -35.29
CA GLY A 460 -41.60 -27.40 -35.45
C GLY A 460 -42.19 -27.10 -36.81
N LEU A 461 -41.51 -27.51 -37.90
CA LEU A 461 -42.04 -27.36 -39.25
C LEU A 461 -43.07 -28.46 -39.57
N PRO A 462 -44.20 -28.13 -40.22
CA PRO A 462 -45.16 -29.13 -40.67
C PRO A 462 -44.57 -30.05 -41.75
N LYS A 463 -45.22 -31.20 -41.95
CA LYS A 463 -44.80 -32.17 -42.98
C LYS A 463 -44.86 -31.56 -44.39
N ASP A 464 -45.95 -30.85 -44.67
CA ASP A 464 -46.22 -30.13 -45.91
C ASP A 464 -46.70 -28.72 -45.53
N ASP A 465 -46.40 -27.70 -46.34
CA ASP A 465 -46.93 -26.35 -46.10
C ASP A 465 -48.46 -26.39 -46.29
N PRO A 466 -49.29 -26.04 -45.29
CA PRO A 466 -50.74 -26.16 -45.39
C PRO A 466 -51.27 -25.22 -46.49
N GLN A 467 -51.85 -25.81 -47.54
CA GLN A 467 -52.38 -25.04 -48.66
C GLN A 467 -53.83 -24.60 -48.34
N PRO A 468 -54.17 -23.31 -48.52
CA PRO A 468 -55.52 -22.83 -48.27
C PRO A 468 -56.51 -23.51 -49.23
N MET A 469 -57.47 -24.25 -48.67
CA MET A 469 -58.51 -24.91 -49.44
C MET A 469 -59.74 -24.02 -49.47
N SER A 470 -60.07 -23.51 -50.67
CA SER A 470 -61.27 -22.70 -50.87
C SER A 470 -62.42 -23.60 -51.31
N SER A 471 -63.35 -23.85 -50.39
CA SER A 471 -64.60 -24.56 -50.69
C SER A 471 -65.71 -23.53 -50.89
N GLY A 472 -66.48 -23.68 -51.97
CA GLY A 472 -67.57 -22.77 -52.32
C GLY A 472 -68.89 -23.50 -52.38
N THR A 473 -69.93 -22.94 -51.77
CA THR A 473 -71.31 -23.40 -51.99
C THR A 473 -72.05 -22.40 -52.88
N LEU A 474 -72.62 -22.90 -53.98
CA LEU A 474 -73.35 -22.09 -54.95
C LEU A 474 -74.86 -22.25 -54.72
N ALA A 475 -75.49 -21.25 -54.09
CA ALA A 475 -76.92 -21.26 -53.82
C ALA A 475 -77.60 -20.17 -54.66
N ARG A 476 -78.17 -20.58 -55.82
CA ARG A 476 -79.03 -19.88 -56.80
C ARG A 476 -78.74 -18.40 -57.20
N ASN A 477 -78.28 -17.53 -56.30
CA ASN A 477 -77.82 -16.16 -56.55
C ASN A 477 -76.72 -15.65 -55.58
N SER A 478 -76.17 -16.48 -54.69
CA SER A 478 -75.04 -16.10 -53.81
C SER A 478 -73.93 -17.16 -53.81
N ILE A 479 -72.69 -16.71 -53.98
CA ILE A 479 -71.48 -17.54 -53.86
C ILE A 479 -70.88 -17.29 -52.48
N THR A 480 -70.93 -18.30 -51.61
CA THR A 480 -70.21 -18.25 -50.33
C THR A 480 -68.95 -19.08 -50.47
N LEU A 481 -67.80 -18.40 -50.49
CA LEU A 481 -66.46 -19.00 -50.51
C LEU A 481 -65.92 -19.02 -49.08
N THR A 482 -65.76 -20.21 -48.53
CA THR A 482 -65.08 -20.47 -47.26
C THR A 482 -63.68 -21.00 -47.58
N THR A 483 -62.69 -20.14 -47.41
CA THR A 483 -61.27 -20.53 -47.44
C THR A 483 -60.89 -20.99 -46.04
N ASP A 484 -60.54 -22.27 -45.92
CA ASP A 484 -60.07 -22.86 -44.67
C ASP A 484 -58.67 -23.43 -44.89
N THR A 485 -57.76 -23.18 -43.94
CA THR A 485 -56.38 -23.66 -44.01
C THR A 485 -56.25 -24.79 -42.99
N PRO A 486 -55.93 -26.02 -43.43
CA PRO A 486 -55.88 -27.16 -42.52
C PRO A 486 -54.74 -27.00 -41.49
N ASP A 487 -54.99 -27.48 -40.27
CA ASP A 487 -54.01 -27.40 -39.18
C ASP A 487 -52.67 -28.08 -39.55
N PRO A 488 -51.53 -27.46 -39.19
CA PRO A 488 -50.21 -28.00 -39.50
C PRO A 488 -49.96 -29.34 -38.80
N VAL A 489 -49.73 -30.39 -39.59
CA VAL A 489 -49.52 -31.76 -39.09
C VAL A 489 -48.05 -32.02 -38.80
N ASN A 490 -47.78 -32.68 -37.66
CA ASN A 490 -46.43 -33.06 -37.26
C ASN A 490 -45.74 -33.98 -38.29
N PRO A 491 -44.44 -33.79 -38.54
CA PRO A 491 -43.69 -34.63 -39.47
C PRO A 491 -43.64 -36.09 -38.99
N THR A 492 -43.85 -37.03 -39.93
CA THR A 492 -43.84 -38.48 -39.71
C THR A 492 -42.65 -39.13 -40.42
N GLY A 493 -41.98 -40.12 -39.81
CA GLY A 493 -40.83 -40.84 -40.40
C GLY A 493 -39.51 -40.68 -39.62
N PRO A 494 -38.42 -41.35 -40.06
CA PRO A 494 -37.14 -41.41 -39.34
C PRO A 494 -36.46 -40.04 -39.19
N TYR A 495 -35.83 -39.78 -38.03
CA TYR A 495 -35.20 -38.48 -37.72
C TYR A 495 -34.19 -38.01 -38.77
N ARG A 496 -33.47 -38.93 -39.43
CA ARG A 496 -32.49 -38.61 -40.47
C ARG A 496 -33.10 -37.92 -41.70
N HIS A 497 -34.36 -38.21 -42.04
CA HIS A 497 -35.06 -37.55 -43.15
C HIS A 497 -35.61 -36.17 -42.79
N ARG A 498 -35.68 -35.85 -41.49
CA ARG A 498 -36.11 -34.53 -41.00
C ARG A 498 -34.95 -33.52 -40.96
N LEU A 499 -33.72 -34.02 -40.95
CA LEU A 499 -32.48 -33.24 -41.01
C LEU A 499 -32.06 -32.95 -42.46
N SER A 500 -32.92 -32.25 -43.22
CA SER A 500 -32.63 -31.86 -44.61
C SER A 500 -32.19 -30.39 -44.73
N SER A 501 -31.48 -30.05 -45.80
CA SER A 501 -31.05 -28.67 -46.09
C SER A 501 -32.23 -27.71 -46.24
N GLU A 502 -33.32 -28.14 -46.88
CA GLU A 502 -34.53 -27.34 -47.07
C GLU A 502 -35.21 -26.98 -45.74
N ARG A 503 -35.33 -27.95 -44.83
CA ARG A 503 -35.88 -27.70 -43.49
C ARG A 503 -34.95 -26.85 -42.64
N PHE A 504 -33.64 -26.97 -42.83
CA PHE A 504 -32.66 -26.11 -42.17
C PHE A 504 -32.82 -24.66 -42.60
N GLU A 505 -32.94 -24.37 -43.90
CA GLU A 505 -33.11 -23.00 -44.39
C GLU A 505 -34.42 -22.37 -43.88
N LYS A 506 -35.54 -23.11 -43.94
CA LYS A 506 -36.83 -22.67 -43.38
C LYS A 506 -36.73 -22.41 -41.88
N SER A 507 -36.16 -23.35 -41.13
CA SER A 507 -36.00 -23.22 -39.66
C SER A 507 -35.08 -22.05 -39.28
N LEU A 508 -33.97 -21.86 -40.02
CA LEU A 508 -33.05 -20.76 -39.80
C LEU A 508 -33.72 -19.40 -40.04
N ARG A 509 -34.53 -19.29 -41.11
CA ARG A 509 -35.32 -18.09 -41.40
C ARG A 509 -36.33 -17.79 -40.30
N VAL A 510 -37.05 -18.80 -39.82
CA VAL A 510 -37.99 -18.69 -38.69
C VAL A 510 -37.28 -18.20 -37.44
N VAL A 511 -36.15 -18.80 -37.07
CA VAL A 511 -35.38 -18.43 -35.86
C VAL A 511 -34.81 -17.01 -35.98
N ILE A 512 -34.15 -16.65 -37.08
CA ILE A 512 -33.61 -15.29 -37.27
C ILE A 512 -34.74 -14.23 -37.23
N ASN A 513 -35.85 -14.49 -37.93
CA ASN A 513 -36.99 -13.56 -37.93
C ASN A 513 -37.67 -13.47 -36.57
N SER A 514 -37.71 -14.57 -35.82
CA SER A 514 -38.22 -14.58 -34.44
C SER A 514 -37.36 -13.71 -33.51
N VAL A 515 -36.03 -13.85 -33.59
CA VAL A 515 -35.08 -13.07 -32.77
C VAL A 515 -35.13 -11.58 -33.09
N VAL A 516 -35.18 -11.22 -34.37
CA VAL A 516 -35.03 -9.83 -34.83
C VAL A 516 -36.39 -9.12 -34.95
N PHE A 517 -37.40 -9.79 -35.51
CA PHE A 517 -38.66 -9.17 -35.95
C PHE A 517 -39.89 -9.65 -35.18
N ARG A 518 -39.75 -10.48 -34.13
CA ARG A 518 -40.82 -10.97 -33.24
C ARG A 518 -41.96 -11.76 -33.90
N SER A 519 -41.94 -11.99 -35.22
CA SER A 519 -42.86 -12.89 -35.92
C SER A 519 -42.20 -13.54 -37.13
N SER A 520 -42.30 -14.87 -37.24
CA SER A 520 -41.81 -15.62 -38.41
C SER A 520 -42.79 -15.65 -39.59
N GLY A 521 -44.09 -15.44 -39.33
CA GLY A 521 -45.14 -15.47 -40.35
C GLY A 521 -45.34 -16.84 -41.02
N GLN A 522 -44.91 -17.92 -40.36
CA GLN A 522 -45.00 -19.29 -40.87
C GLN A 522 -46.00 -20.11 -40.06
N ASP A 523 -46.70 -21.02 -40.73
CA ASP A 523 -47.58 -21.99 -40.07
C ASP A 523 -46.73 -23.07 -39.40
N LEU A 524 -46.73 -23.07 -38.07
CA LEU A 524 -45.92 -23.95 -37.23
C LEU A 524 -46.80 -25.00 -36.57
N THR A 525 -46.24 -26.19 -36.35
CA THR A 525 -46.91 -27.19 -35.50
C THR A 525 -47.06 -26.65 -34.06
N THR A 526 -47.86 -27.31 -33.23
CA THR A 526 -47.98 -26.93 -31.80
C THR A 526 -46.60 -26.92 -31.11
N ALA A 527 -45.74 -27.90 -31.40
CA ALA A 527 -44.38 -27.95 -30.87
C ALA A 527 -43.49 -26.83 -31.43
N GLY A 528 -43.67 -26.47 -32.71
CA GLY A 528 -42.99 -25.34 -33.34
C GLY A 528 -43.39 -24.01 -32.72
N THR A 529 -44.68 -23.83 -32.43
CA THR A 529 -45.21 -22.63 -31.78
C THR A 529 -44.58 -22.44 -30.39
N TYR A 530 -44.55 -23.48 -29.55
CA TYR A 530 -43.88 -23.40 -28.25
C TYR A 530 -42.36 -23.17 -28.36
N THR A 531 -41.72 -23.77 -29.36
CA THR A 531 -40.29 -23.57 -29.63
C THR A 531 -39.99 -22.12 -30.05
N GLU A 532 -40.84 -21.53 -30.89
CA GLU A 532 -40.75 -20.13 -31.29
C GLU A 532 -40.98 -19.21 -30.09
N MET A 533 -42.02 -19.46 -29.28
CA MET A 533 -42.28 -18.68 -28.06
C MET A 533 -41.10 -18.69 -27.09
N ALA A 534 -40.44 -19.84 -26.91
CA ALA A 534 -39.26 -19.95 -26.07
C ALA A 534 -38.05 -19.19 -26.65
N SER A 535 -37.83 -19.26 -27.97
CA SER A 535 -36.81 -18.49 -28.70
C SER A 535 -37.02 -16.98 -28.52
N ARG A 536 -38.26 -16.49 -28.67
CA ARG A 536 -38.63 -15.07 -28.53
C ARG A 536 -38.31 -14.47 -27.16
N LEU A 537 -38.21 -15.30 -26.12
CA LEU A 537 -37.82 -14.84 -24.78
C LEU A 537 -36.30 -14.98 -24.56
N THR A 538 -35.74 -16.14 -24.88
CA THR A 538 -34.37 -16.50 -24.47
C THR A 538 -33.28 -15.85 -25.33
N GLU A 539 -33.47 -15.83 -26.65
CA GLU A 539 -32.45 -15.36 -27.60
C GLU A 539 -32.27 -13.83 -27.54
N PRO A 540 -33.33 -12.98 -27.46
CA PRO A 540 -33.17 -11.54 -27.26
C PRO A 540 -32.51 -11.17 -25.92
N VAL A 541 -32.75 -11.93 -24.85
CA VAL A 541 -32.09 -11.72 -23.55
C VAL A 541 -30.58 -11.97 -23.67
N LEU A 542 -30.18 -13.05 -24.35
CA LEU A 542 -28.76 -13.36 -24.59
C LEU A 542 -28.10 -12.30 -25.49
N LEU A 543 -28.80 -11.83 -26.51
CA LEU A 543 -28.34 -10.73 -27.37
C LEU A 543 -28.18 -9.43 -26.55
N GLY A 544 -29.14 -9.10 -25.70
CA GLY A 544 -29.07 -7.95 -24.80
C GLY A 544 -27.87 -8.03 -23.84
N LEU A 545 -27.63 -9.20 -23.24
CA LEU A 545 -26.45 -9.44 -22.41
C LEU A 545 -25.13 -9.32 -23.19
N ALA A 546 -25.11 -9.74 -24.47
CA ALA A 546 -23.94 -9.57 -25.33
C ALA A 546 -23.67 -8.09 -25.61
N VAL A 547 -24.71 -7.31 -25.93
CA VAL A 547 -24.60 -5.87 -26.21
C VAL A 547 -24.16 -5.09 -24.96
N LEU A 548 -24.74 -5.40 -23.79
CA LEU A 548 -24.35 -4.77 -22.51
C LEU A 548 -22.87 -5.01 -22.15
N ALA A 549 -22.27 -6.10 -22.64
CA ALA A 549 -20.86 -6.42 -22.41
C ALA A 549 -19.90 -5.75 -23.40
N VAL A 550 -20.39 -5.05 -24.44
CA VAL A 550 -19.55 -4.37 -25.45
C VAL A 550 -18.87 -3.10 -24.91
N PRO A 551 -19.57 -2.18 -24.20
CA PRO A 551 -18.94 -0.97 -23.66
C PRO A 551 -17.72 -1.26 -22.76
N GLY A 552 -17.79 -2.33 -21.96
CA GLY A 552 -16.68 -2.77 -21.09
C GLY A 552 -15.45 -3.27 -21.84
N ARG A 553 -15.54 -3.49 -23.16
CA ARG A 553 -14.43 -3.91 -24.03
C ARG A 553 -13.89 -2.78 -24.91
N VAL A 554 -14.72 -1.79 -25.25
CA VAL A 554 -14.32 -0.61 -26.04
C VAL A 554 -13.64 0.44 -25.15
N LYS A 555 -13.97 0.47 -23.86
CA LYS A 555 -13.33 1.34 -22.86
C LYS A 555 -12.09 0.72 -22.17
N ARG A 556 -11.82 -0.57 -22.40
CA ARG A 556 -10.59 -1.29 -22.02
C ARG A 556 -9.52 -1.03 -23.05
#